data_AF-A0A7Y9I3P3-F1
#
_entry.id   AF-A0A7Y9I3P3-F1
#
_cell.length_a   1.000
_cell.length_b   1.000
_cell.length_c   1.000
_cell.angle_alpha   90.00
_cell.angle_beta   90.00
_cell.angle_gamma   90.00
#
_symmetry.space_group_name_H-M   'P 1'
#
loop_
_entity.id
_entity.type
_entity.pdbx_description
1 polymer ?
#
loop_
_entity_poly.entity_id
_entity_poly.type
_entity_poly.pdbx_seq_one_letter_code
_entity_poly.pdbx_strand_id
1 'polypeptide(L)'
;METKADWHRNPECPTMLGWHCKTFDNNSGVVLERNPYYWCVMPNGDQLPYLDEIRFTLISDPQAGLLQVQQGSVDYCHGPFNQIALTDVETLRSGATEAGAEVPAGRIARVQPGRGPQGGLFQHRRTDHGNP
;
A
#
# COMPACT_ATOMS: atom_id res chain seq x y z
N MET A 1 -15.02 4.91 21.48
CA MET A 1 -14.30 4.89 22.76
C MET A 1 -12.87 4.54 22.41
N GLU A 2 -11.95 5.50 22.52
CA GLU A 2 -10.54 5.28 22.19
C GLU A 2 -9.96 4.32 23.23
N THR A 3 -9.42 3.20 22.76
CA THR A 3 -8.80 2.21 23.64
C THR A 3 -7.32 2.55 23.72
N LYS A 4 -6.74 2.54 24.92
CA LYS A 4 -5.31 2.88 25.10
C LYS A 4 -4.35 2.07 24.22
N ALA A 5 -4.78 0.88 23.78
CA ALA A 5 -4.04 -0.02 22.91
C ALA A 5 -4.20 0.26 21.40
N ASP A 6 -4.92 1.32 21.00
CA ASP A 6 -5.12 1.68 19.59
C ASP A 6 -3.86 2.31 18.99
N TRP A 7 -2.92 1.46 18.57
CA TRP A 7 -1.60 1.85 18.04
C TRP A 7 -1.62 2.84 16.86
N HIS A 8 -2.73 2.88 16.11
CA HIS A 8 -2.88 3.68 14.89
C HIS A 8 -3.66 4.98 15.11
N ARG A 9 -4.12 5.26 16.33
CA ARG A 9 -4.83 6.51 16.69
C ARG A 9 -4.27 7.17 17.94
N ASN A 10 -3.63 6.38 18.81
CA ASN A 10 -3.05 6.86 20.05
C ASN A 10 -1.51 6.98 19.92
N PRO A 11 -0.95 8.20 19.93
CA PRO A 11 0.51 8.40 19.93
C PRO A 11 1.22 7.88 21.17
N GLU A 12 0.53 7.78 22.31
CA GLU A 12 1.12 7.29 23.56
C GLU A 12 1.15 5.75 23.64
N CYS A 13 0.58 5.05 22.65
CA CYS A 13 0.57 3.60 22.62
C CYS A 13 1.93 3.07 22.13
N PRO A 14 2.72 2.36 22.97
CA PRO A 14 3.95 1.72 22.50
C PRO A 14 3.63 0.62 21.48
N THR A 15 4.44 0.52 20.42
CA THR A 15 4.23 -0.46 19.34
C THR A 15 5.50 -1.26 19.06
N MET A 16 5.32 -2.53 18.65
CA MET A 16 6.37 -3.39 18.12
C MET A 16 6.40 -3.38 16.58
N LEU A 17 5.60 -2.50 15.96
CA LEU A 17 5.44 -2.39 14.52
C LEU A 17 6.50 -1.44 13.93
N GLY A 18 6.67 -1.48 12.61
CA GLY A 18 7.65 -0.65 11.89
C GLY A 18 7.32 0.84 11.91
N TRP A 19 6.05 1.19 12.12
CA TRP A 19 5.60 2.57 12.29
C TRP A 19 4.75 2.70 13.56
N HIS A 20 4.68 3.90 14.09
CA HIS A 20 3.83 4.26 15.23
C HIS A 20 3.04 5.54 14.94
N CYS A 21 1.91 5.73 15.63
CA CYS A 21 1.10 6.92 15.46
C CYS A 21 1.84 8.16 15.96
N LYS A 22 2.06 9.12 15.07
CA LYS A 22 2.62 10.43 15.42
C LYS A 22 1.50 11.40 15.78
N THR A 23 0.50 11.50 14.90
CA THR A 23 -0.68 12.35 15.09
C THR A 23 -1.91 11.70 14.48
N PHE A 24 -3.05 11.85 15.16
CA PHE A 24 -4.35 11.44 14.65
C PHE A 24 -5.34 12.59 14.81
N ASP A 25 -6.11 12.85 13.75
CA ASP A 25 -7.22 13.79 13.75
C ASP A 25 -8.41 13.14 13.03
N ASN A 26 -9.59 13.23 13.64
CA ASN A 26 -10.79 12.58 13.09
C ASN A 26 -11.24 13.18 11.76
N ASN A 27 -10.84 14.41 11.44
CA ASN A 27 -11.26 15.12 10.24
C ASN A 27 -10.19 15.10 9.14
N SER A 28 -8.91 15.05 9.51
CA SER A 28 -7.77 15.20 8.61
C SER A 28 -7.10 13.86 8.30
N GLY A 29 -7.16 12.90 9.23
CA GLY A 29 -6.59 11.56 9.08
C GLY A 29 -5.48 11.24 10.07
N VAL A 30 -4.53 10.38 9.68
CA VAL A 30 -3.45 9.89 10.56
C VAL A 30 -2.08 10.02 9.90
N VAL A 31 -1.09 10.39 10.71
CA VAL A 31 0.32 10.36 10.36
C VAL A 31 1.00 9.28 11.19
N LEU A 32 1.62 8.33 10.51
CA LEU A 32 2.47 7.32 11.13
C LEU A 32 3.93 7.66 10.82
N GLU A 33 4.80 7.55 11.81
CA GLU A 33 6.24 7.75 11.64
C GLU A 33 7.02 6.48 11.93
N ARG A 34 8.19 6.35 11.30
CA ARG A 34 9.09 5.22 11.46
C ARG A 34 9.43 4.99 12.93
N ASN A 35 9.36 3.74 13.35
CA ASN A 35 9.72 3.33 14.70
C ASN A 35 11.23 3.03 14.77
N PRO A 36 12.05 3.85 15.45
CA PRO A 36 13.49 3.63 15.55
C PRO A 36 13.85 2.37 16.34
N TYR A 37 12.92 1.83 17.12
CA TYR A 37 13.09 0.59 17.89
C TYR A 37 12.59 -0.66 17.15
N TYR A 38 12.29 -0.57 15.85
CA TYR A 38 11.83 -1.73 15.09
C TYR A 38 12.92 -2.78 14.96
N TRP A 39 12.56 -4.04 15.21
CA TRP A 39 13.52 -5.12 15.41
C TRP A 39 13.97 -5.79 14.10
N CYS A 40 13.27 -5.56 12.98
CA CYS A 40 13.62 -6.17 11.71
C CYS A 40 14.76 -5.42 11.02
N VAL A 41 15.85 -6.14 10.75
CA VAL A 41 17.01 -5.65 10.00
C VAL A 41 17.23 -6.55 8.80
N MET A 42 17.51 -5.94 7.65
CA MET A 42 17.82 -6.64 6.42
C MET A 42 19.24 -7.23 6.46
N PRO A 43 19.58 -8.25 5.64
CA PRO A 43 20.90 -8.87 5.64
C PRO A 43 22.07 -7.91 5.34
N ASN A 44 21.78 -6.78 4.69
CA ASN A 44 22.74 -5.72 4.40
C ASN A 44 22.97 -4.76 5.59
N GLY A 45 22.26 -4.95 6.70
CA GLY A 45 22.35 -4.10 7.90
C GLY A 45 21.32 -2.98 7.97
N ASP A 46 20.48 -2.80 6.95
CA ASP A 46 19.47 -1.73 6.94
C ASP A 46 18.28 -2.09 7.82
N GLN A 47 17.98 -1.23 8.80
CA GLN A 47 16.82 -1.38 9.66
C GLN A 47 15.54 -1.02 8.88
N LEU A 48 14.54 -1.88 8.91
CA LEU A 48 13.22 -1.58 8.34
C LEU A 48 12.43 -0.65 9.28
N PRO A 49 11.36 -0.01 8.81
CA PRO A 49 10.97 0.19 7.41
C PRO A 49 11.79 1.26 6.69
N TYR A 50 11.76 1.26 5.36
CA TYR A 50 12.46 2.26 4.53
C TYR A 50 11.75 3.61 4.48
N LEU A 51 10.43 3.65 4.67
CA LEU A 51 9.65 4.88 4.63
C LEU A 51 9.65 5.56 6.00
N ASP A 52 10.03 6.83 6.04
CA ASP A 52 10.10 7.60 7.28
C ASP A 52 8.72 8.02 7.80
N GLU A 53 7.79 8.33 6.89
CA GLU A 53 6.44 8.78 7.24
C GLU A 53 5.39 8.17 6.29
N ILE A 54 4.24 7.80 6.85
CA ILE A 54 3.05 7.42 6.09
C ILE A 54 1.91 8.35 6.51
N ARG A 55 1.32 9.03 5.53
CA ARG A 55 0.19 9.93 5.74
C ARG A 55 -1.07 9.34 5.11
N PHE A 56 -2.06 9.08 5.95
CA PHE A 56 -3.40 8.75 5.50
C PHE A 56 -4.27 9.98 5.62
N THR A 57 -4.64 10.56 4.48
CA THR A 57 -5.54 11.70 4.42
C THR A 57 -6.99 11.22 4.31
N LEU A 58 -7.88 11.80 5.11
CA LEU A 58 -9.31 11.51 4.99
C LEU A 58 -9.91 12.31 3.83
N ILE A 59 -10.44 11.61 2.83
CA ILE A 59 -11.16 12.22 1.71
C ILE A 59 -12.59 11.68 1.75
N SER A 60 -13.56 12.54 2.02
CA SER A 60 -14.97 12.14 2.13
C SER A 60 -15.68 12.01 0.79
N ASP A 61 -15.20 12.72 -0.25
CA ASP A 61 -15.80 12.71 -1.57
C ASP A 61 -15.01 11.75 -2.51
N PRO A 62 -15.66 10.68 -3.01
CA PRO A 62 -14.98 9.70 -3.86
C PRO A 62 -14.50 10.26 -5.20
N GLN A 63 -15.16 11.27 -5.76
CA GLN A 63 -14.73 11.88 -7.03
C GLN A 63 -13.46 12.72 -6.84
N ALA A 64 -13.37 13.45 -5.72
CA ALA A 64 -12.15 14.14 -5.32
C ALA A 64 -11.00 13.16 -5.06
N GLY A 65 -11.28 12.01 -4.43
CA GLY A 65 -10.30 10.95 -4.22
C GLY A 65 -9.78 10.36 -5.54
N LEU A 66 -10.70 10.03 -6.46
CA LEU A 66 -10.36 9.55 -7.80
C LEU A 66 -9.49 10.54 -8.57
N LEU A 67 -9.80 11.84 -8.50
CA LEU A 67 -9.02 12.89 -9.14
C LEU A 67 -7.61 13.00 -8.57
N GLN A 68 -7.44 12.93 -7.24
CA GLN A 68 -6.11 12.98 -6.61
C GLN A 68 -5.25 11.78 -7.03
N VAL A 69 -5.84 10.59 -7.16
CA VAL A 69 -5.15 9.40 -7.67
C VAL A 69 -4.75 9.60 -9.13
N GLN A 70 -5.64 10.14 -9.97
CA GLN A 70 -5.32 10.44 -11.37
C GLN A 70 -4.22 11.49 -11.54
N GLN A 71 -4.10 12.43 -10.60
CA GLN A 71 -3.06 13.46 -10.61
C GLN A 71 -1.71 12.96 -10.08
N GLY A 72 -1.63 11.74 -9.56
CA GLY A 72 -0.41 11.20 -8.96
C GLY A 72 -0.09 11.76 -7.57
N SER A 73 -1.04 12.44 -6.92
CA SER A 73 -0.87 12.98 -5.56
C SER A 73 -0.95 11.90 -4.46
N VAL A 74 -1.20 10.65 -4.85
CA VAL A 74 -1.38 9.50 -3.96
C VAL A 74 -0.43 8.38 -4.38
N ASP A 75 0.49 8.01 -3.48
CA ASP A 75 1.47 6.94 -3.74
C ASP A 75 0.83 5.53 -3.75
N TYR A 76 -0.20 5.33 -2.93
CA TYR A 76 -0.91 4.06 -2.82
C TYR A 76 -2.38 4.25 -2.48
N CYS A 77 -3.26 3.59 -3.23
CA CYS A 77 -4.69 3.55 -2.95
C CYS A 77 -5.23 2.13 -3.06
N HIS A 78 -5.87 1.65 -2.00
CA HIS A 78 -6.65 0.42 -2.05
C HIS A 78 -8.10 0.72 -2.46
N GLY A 79 -8.42 0.49 -3.74
CA GLY A 79 -9.68 0.95 -4.35
C GLY A 79 -10.95 0.61 -3.57
N PRO A 80 -11.22 -0.67 -3.23
CA PRO A 80 -12.44 -1.05 -2.51
C PRO A 80 -12.66 -0.38 -1.15
N PHE A 81 -11.59 0.00 -0.44
CA PHE A 81 -11.68 0.71 0.84
C PHE A 81 -11.88 2.21 0.66
N ASN A 82 -11.55 2.75 -0.52
CA ASN A 82 -11.60 4.16 -0.85
C ASN A 82 -12.65 4.50 -1.91
N GLN A 83 -13.69 3.66 -2.04
CA GLN A 83 -14.83 3.87 -2.95
C GLN A 83 -14.45 4.00 -4.44
N ILE A 84 -13.28 3.48 -4.83
CA ILE A 84 -12.86 3.36 -6.22
C ILE A 84 -13.18 1.93 -6.66
N ALA A 85 -14.12 1.82 -7.60
CA ALA A 85 -14.66 0.55 -8.05
C ALA A 85 -13.96 0.04 -9.31
N LEU A 86 -14.27 -1.20 -9.69
CA LEU A 86 -13.75 -1.81 -10.92
C LEU A 86 -14.15 -1.02 -12.17
N THR A 87 -15.26 -0.29 -12.11
CA THR A 87 -15.73 0.60 -13.18
C THR A 87 -14.81 1.78 -13.43
N ASP A 88 -14.04 2.21 -12.43
CA ASP A 88 -13.17 3.39 -12.52
C ASP A 88 -11.77 3.04 -13.07
N VAL A 89 -11.48 1.76 -13.28
CA VAL A 89 -10.17 1.27 -13.72
C VAL A 89 -9.80 1.80 -15.11
N GLU A 90 -10.76 1.95 -16.02
CA GLU A 90 -10.50 2.51 -17.34
C GLU A 90 -10.07 3.98 -17.26
N THR A 91 -10.79 4.76 -16.45
CA THR A 91 -10.50 6.17 -16.18
C THR A 91 -9.12 6.31 -15.53
N LEU A 92 -8.82 5.46 -14.54
CA LEU A 92 -7.53 5.43 -13.87
C LEU A 92 -6.40 5.05 -14.81
N ARG A 93 -6.56 4.02 -15.65
CA ARG A 93 -5.53 3.62 -16.61
C ARG A 93 -5.23 4.74 -17.61
N SER A 94 -6.26 5.44 -18.05
CA SER A 94 -6.13 6.55 -19.00
C SER A 94 -5.31 7.70 -18.38
N GLY A 95 -5.60 8.09 -17.14
CA GLY A 95 -4.83 9.13 -16.42
C GLY A 95 -3.47 8.66 -15.88
N ALA A 96 -3.32 7.37 -15.57
CA ALA A 96 -2.11 6.80 -14.97
C ALA A 96 -0.89 6.87 -15.89
N THR A 97 -1.09 6.83 -17.21
CA THR A 97 -0.01 7.02 -18.18
C THR A 97 0.58 8.42 -18.09
N GLU A 98 -0.24 9.42 -17.77
CA GLU A 98 0.18 10.82 -17.60
C GLU A 98 0.78 11.06 -16.21
N ALA A 99 0.29 10.37 -15.17
CA ALA A 99 0.76 10.51 -13.79
C ALA A 99 1.91 9.57 -13.39
N GLY A 100 2.33 8.65 -14.26
CA GLY A 100 3.36 7.64 -13.95
C GLY A 100 2.92 6.58 -12.93
N ALA A 101 1.62 6.49 -12.65
CA ALA A 101 1.05 5.51 -11.72
C ALA A 101 0.89 4.14 -12.40
N GLU A 102 1.11 3.05 -11.66
CA GLU A 102 0.77 1.70 -12.15
C GLU A 102 -0.57 1.27 -11.54
N VAL A 103 -1.51 0.81 -12.39
CA VAL A 103 -2.74 0.14 -11.95
C VAL A 103 -2.52 -1.37 -12.09
N PRO A 104 -2.08 -2.07 -11.02
CA PRO A 104 -1.88 -3.51 -11.08
C PRO A 104 -3.23 -4.20 -11.26
N ALA A 105 -3.50 -4.66 -12.47
CA ALA A 105 -4.70 -5.43 -12.78
C ALA A 105 -4.59 -6.77 -12.05
N GLY A 106 -5.35 -6.92 -10.97
CA GLY A 106 -5.49 -8.18 -10.26
C GLY A 106 -5.98 -9.27 -11.21
N ARG A 107 -5.07 -10.06 -11.78
CA ARG A 107 -5.42 -11.31 -12.43
C ARG A 107 -5.87 -12.25 -11.33
N ILE A 108 -7.17 -12.27 -11.07
CA ILE A 108 -7.81 -13.22 -10.15
C ILE A 108 -7.48 -14.59 -10.71
N ALA A 109 -6.53 -15.29 -10.09
CA ALA A 109 -6.21 -16.65 -10.47
C ALA A 109 -7.48 -17.48 -10.26
N ARG A 110 -8.12 -17.90 -11.36
CA ARG A 110 -9.21 -18.86 -11.30
C ARG A 110 -8.61 -20.15 -10.74
N VAL A 111 -8.74 -20.36 -9.43
CA VAL A 111 -8.46 -21.64 -8.79
C VAL A 111 -9.45 -22.63 -9.41
N GLN A 112 -8.98 -23.44 -10.36
CA GLN A 112 -9.72 -24.61 -10.80
C GLN A 112 -9.75 -25.60 -9.64
N PRO A 113 -10.93 -26.02 -9.16
CA PRO A 113 -11.00 -27.03 -8.12
C PRO A 113 -10.70 -28.41 -8.74
N GLY A 114 -9.59 -29.00 -8.31
CA GLY A 114 -9.40 -30.45 -8.27
C GLY A 114 -8.70 -31.10 -9.46
N ARG A 115 -7.41 -31.40 -9.29
CA ARG A 115 -6.81 -32.76 -9.40
C ARG A 115 -5.36 -32.67 -8.94
N GLY A 116 -5.01 -33.30 -7.82
CA GLY A 116 -3.59 -33.50 -7.46
C GLY A 116 -2.97 -34.61 -8.32
N PRO A 117 -1.78 -35.09 -7.94
CA PRO A 117 -0.53 -34.40 -7.65
C PRO A 117 0.44 -34.55 -8.86
N GLN A 118 1.63 -33.95 -8.75
CA GLN A 118 2.85 -34.13 -9.56
C GLN A 118 3.35 -32.83 -10.22
N GLY A 119 4.67 -32.65 -10.11
CA GLY A 119 5.38 -31.40 -10.27
C GLY A 119 5.39 -30.84 -11.69
N GLY A 120 5.82 -29.58 -11.79
CA GLY A 120 5.97 -28.94 -13.08
C GLY A 120 6.14 -27.43 -13.00
N LEU A 121 7.35 -27.00 -12.69
CA LEU A 121 8.05 -25.95 -13.44
C LEU A 121 7.35 -24.57 -13.54
N PHE A 122 7.49 -23.72 -12.51
CA PHE A 122 7.39 -22.27 -12.71
C PHE A 122 8.73 -21.74 -13.25
N GLN A 123 8.82 -21.64 -14.57
CA GLN A 123 9.88 -20.92 -15.28
C GLN A 123 9.75 -19.42 -14.97
N HIS A 124 10.56 -18.88 -14.05
CA HIS A 124 10.85 -17.45 -14.02
C HIS A 124 11.90 -17.20 -15.12
N ARG A 125 11.48 -16.73 -16.29
CA ARG A 125 12.40 -16.16 -17.27
C ARG A 125 12.94 -14.85 -16.69
N ARG A 126 14.10 -14.91 -16.03
CA ARG A 126 14.92 -13.73 -15.75
C ARG A 126 15.21 -13.04 -17.09
N THR A 127 14.79 -11.79 -17.23
CA THR A 127 15.31 -10.90 -18.26
C THR A 127 16.76 -10.65 -17.94
N ASP A 128 17.64 -11.07 -18.85
CA ASP A 128 19.08 -10.87 -18.80
C ASP A 128 19.38 -9.36 -18.74
N HIS A 129 20.14 -8.95 -17.72
CA HIS A 129 20.84 -7.66 -17.72
C HIS A 129 22.31 -7.99 -17.98
N GLY A 130 22.65 -8.06 -19.27
CA GLY A 130 24.02 -7.84 -19.72
C GLY A 130 24.39 -6.38 -19.48
N ASN A 131 25.41 -6.16 -18.68
CA ASN A 131 26.15 -4.90 -18.63
C ASN A 131 27.56 -5.20 -19.20
N PRO A 132 28.17 -4.27 -19.97
CA PRO A 132 29.30 -4.55 -20.84
C PRO A 132 30.61 -4.86 -20.12
#